data_AF-A0A6G1KH71-F1
#
_entry.id   AF-A0A6G1KH71-F1
#
_cell.length_a   1.000
_cell.length_b   1.000
_cell.length_c   1.000
_cell.angle_alpha   90.00
_cell.angle_beta   90.00
_cell.angle_gamma   90.00
#
_symmetry.space_group_name_H-M   'P 1'
#
loop_
_entity.id
_entity.type
_entity.pdbx_description
1 polymer ?
#
loop_
_entity_poly.entity_id
_entity_poly.type
_entity_poly.pdbx_seq_one_letter_code
_entity_poly.pdbx_strand_id
1 'polypeptide(L)'
;MTSQSQEILDACTSGHVAALQRLFEANSIQGSKPVYISSADGPPPANSMLGAAIMNGHLDVVSLILRTYSETKVQFTGKTIEALVRHPNLDILQALYDYDRTVVSFEWDNHTDTFVTKACEQPPEKITSLLHFLIEHDADLEAGYFPRTLCNAILGGQTLGVIEAMVNKGATLSTQVMRQAVVCERVDVIKFFMDTGVKGDANDAAYLRSEAEETGNEDVVEIVQQWISDGGWVIDDGKLSGGPRVAQRLKRFFTGRD
;
A
#
# COMPACT_ATOMS: atom_id res chain seq x y z
N MET A 1 -10.47 -37.63 -15.73
CA MET A 1 -11.42 -36.53 -16.00
C MET A 1 -11.03 -35.42 -15.04
N THR A 2 -10.73 -34.23 -15.54
CA THR A 2 -10.59 -33.02 -14.72
C THR A 2 -11.94 -32.74 -14.07
N SER A 3 -11.96 -32.35 -12.79
CA SER A 3 -13.21 -31.94 -12.15
C SER A 3 -13.68 -30.63 -12.78
N GLN A 4 -14.99 -30.39 -12.82
CA GLN A 4 -15.58 -29.13 -13.29
C GLN A 4 -14.93 -27.90 -12.63
N SER A 5 -14.62 -28.00 -11.34
CA SER A 5 -13.93 -26.96 -10.59
C SER A 5 -12.55 -26.65 -11.17
N GLN A 6 -11.81 -27.68 -11.59
CA GLN A 6 -10.52 -27.51 -12.25
C GLN A 6 -10.66 -26.85 -13.63
N GLU A 7 -11.65 -27.24 -14.43
CA GLU A 7 -11.87 -26.63 -15.76
C GLU A 7 -12.17 -25.13 -15.67
N ILE A 8 -12.94 -24.72 -14.66
CA ILE A 8 -13.21 -23.31 -14.38
C ILE A 8 -11.93 -22.58 -13.98
N LEU A 9 -11.11 -23.17 -13.09
CA LEU A 9 -9.84 -22.57 -12.67
C LEU A 9 -8.82 -22.48 -13.81
N ASP A 10 -8.76 -23.50 -14.67
CA ASP A 10 -7.90 -23.52 -15.85
C ASP A 10 -8.31 -22.41 -16.83
N ALA A 11 -9.60 -22.22 -17.07
CA ALA A 11 -10.12 -21.12 -17.88
C ALA A 11 -9.77 -19.74 -17.27
N CYS A 12 -9.83 -19.61 -15.94
CA CYS A 12 -9.41 -18.38 -15.25
C CYS A 12 -7.91 -18.11 -15.39
N THR A 13 -7.09 -19.16 -15.28
CA THR A 13 -5.61 -19.10 -15.35
C THR A 13 -5.11 -18.79 -16.76
N SER A 14 -5.87 -19.19 -17.78
CA SER A 14 -5.47 -19.09 -19.19
C SER A 14 -6.13 -17.94 -19.96
N GLY A 15 -7.03 -17.18 -19.32
CA GLY A 15 -7.68 -16.03 -19.95
C GLY A 15 -8.79 -16.40 -20.95
N HIS A 16 -9.29 -17.64 -20.96
CA HIS A 16 -10.29 -18.08 -21.94
C HIS A 16 -11.71 -17.65 -21.56
N VAL A 17 -12.02 -16.36 -21.67
CA VAL A 17 -13.32 -15.76 -21.27
C VAL A 17 -14.52 -16.47 -21.88
N ALA A 18 -14.49 -16.79 -23.17
CA ALA A 18 -15.61 -17.46 -23.83
C ALA A 18 -15.84 -18.89 -23.31
N ALA A 19 -14.79 -19.60 -22.90
CA ALA A 19 -14.91 -20.91 -22.27
C ALA A 19 -15.46 -20.76 -20.85
N LEU A 20 -14.93 -19.79 -20.08
CA LEU A 20 -15.40 -19.50 -18.73
C LEU A 20 -16.89 -19.13 -18.69
N GLN A 21 -17.35 -18.31 -19.64
CA GLN A 21 -18.76 -17.94 -19.73
C GLN A 21 -19.67 -19.15 -20.00
N ARG A 22 -19.29 -20.04 -20.93
CA ARG A 22 -20.01 -21.29 -21.16
C ARG A 22 -20.05 -22.18 -19.91
N LEU A 23 -18.93 -22.25 -19.18
CA LEU A 23 -18.86 -23.00 -17.93
C LEU A 23 -19.75 -22.38 -16.85
N PHE A 24 -19.84 -21.04 -16.76
CA PHE A 24 -20.74 -20.39 -15.81
C PHE A 24 -22.21 -20.65 -16.11
N GLU A 25 -22.59 -20.60 -17.40
CA GLU A 25 -23.95 -20.93 -17.86
C GLU A 25 -24.30 -22.39 -17.59
N ALA A 26 -23.43 -23.33 -17.97
CA ALA A 26 -23.64 -24.76 -17.78
C ALA A 26 -23.81 -25.16 -16.30
N ASN A 27 -23.22 -24.37 -15.40
CA ASN A 27 -23.21 -24.63 -13.97
C ASN A 27 -24.11 -23.68 -13.16
N SER A 28 -24.99 -22.93 -13.83
CA SER A 28 -25.94 -22.01 -13.19
C SER A 28 -25.28 -21.02 -12.20
N ILE A 29 -24.06 -20.57 -12.50
CA ILE A 29 -23.31 -19.64 -11.64
C ILE A 29 -23.80 -18.20 -11.82
N GLN A 30 -24.37 -17.87 -12.99
CA GLN A 30 -24.84 -16.52 -13.30
C GLN A 30 -25.94 -16.07 -12.32
N GLY A 31 -25.70 -14.97 -11.59
CA GLY A 31 -26.62 -14.46 -10.57
C GLY A 31 -26.66 -15.30 -9.29
N SER A 32 -25.79 -16.30 -9.15
CA SER A 32 -25.65 -17.06 -7.90
C SER A 32 -24.88 -16.25 -6.86
N LYS A 33 -25.00 -16.66 -5.59
CA LYS A 33 -24.15 -16.11 -4.53
C LYS A 33 -22.71 -16.61 -4.69
N PRO A 34 -21.68 -15.78 -4.43
CA PRO A 34 -20.31 -16.23 -4.37
C PRO A 34 -20.14 -17.40 -3.41
N VAL A 35 -19.44 -18.43 -3.89
CA VAL A 35 -18.99 -19.54 -3.06
C VAL A 35 -17.64 -19.17 -2.46
N TYR A 36 -17.46 -19.42 -1.16
CA TYR A 36 -16.21 -19.12 -0.45
C TYR A 36 -15.47 -20.38 0.02
N ILE A 37 -16.14 -21.53 0.03
CA ILE A 37 -15.61 -22.81 0.51
C ILE A 37 -15.65 -23.82 -0.63
N SER A 38 -14.55 -24.55 -0.82
CA SER A 38 -14.47 -25.57 -1.86
C SER A 38 -15.43 -26.71 -1.60
N SER A 39 -16.10 -27.19 -2.65
CA SER A 39 -16.91 -28.41 -2.66
C SER A 39 -16.44 -29.32 -3.80
N ALA A 40 -16.55 -30.64 -3.63
CA ALA A 40 -16.16 -31.61 -4.66
C ALA A 40 -16.99 -31.47 -5.94
N ASP A 41 -18.29 -31.18 -5.77
CA ASP A 41 -19.27 -31.13 -6.87
C ASP A 41 -19.74 -29.69 -7.17
N GLY A 42 -19.08 -28.69 -6.57
CA GLY A 42 -19.45 -27.28 -6.70
C GLY A 42 -18.48 -26.46 -7.55
N PRO A 43 -18.88 -25.23 -7.93
CA PRO A 43 -17.95 -24.29 -8.54
C PRO A 43 -16.79 -23.96 -7.58
N PRO A 44 -15.62 -23.57 -8.10
CA PRO A 44 -14.53 -23.14 -7.26
C PRO A 44 -14.91 -21.86 -6.49
N PRO A 45 -14.30 -21.60 -5.33
CA PRO A 45 -14.52 -20.36 -4.61
C PRO A 45 -14.24 -19.12 -5.47
N ALA A 46 -15.06 -18.07 -5.33
CA ALA A 46 -14.93 -16.84 -6.12
C ALA A 46 -13.55 -16.20 -5.98
N ASN A 47 -12.99 -16.18 -4.76
CA ASN A 47 -11.64 -15.68 -4.52
C ASN A 47 -10.54 -16.55 -5.12
N SER A 48 -10.77 -17.87 -5.31
CA SER A 48 -9.82 -18.72 -6.04
C SER A 48 -9.82 -18.39 -7.53
N MET A 49 -11.00 -18.15 -8.12
CA MET A 49 -11.10 -17.72 -9.52
C MET A 49 -10.46 -16.34 -9.73
N LEU A 50 -10.76 -15.37 -8.85
CA LEU A 50 -10.14 -14.04 -8.89
C LEU A 50 -8.62 -14.15 -8.72
N GLY A 51 -8.13 -14.89 -7.72
CA GLY A 51 -6.70 -15.08 -7.51
C GLY A 51 -5.99 -15.65 -8.75
N ALA A 52 -6.55 -16.68 -9.38
CA ALA A 52 -6.00 -17.27 -10.60
C ALA A 52 -5.95 -16.26 -11.76
N ALA A 53 -7.02 -15.49 -11.98
CA ALA A 53 -7.08 -14.49 -13.03
C ALA A 53 -6.11 -13.32 -12.78
N ILE A 54 -6.02 -12.83 -11.54
CA ILE A 54 -5.13 -11.73 -11.13
C ILE A 54 -3.66 -12.13 -11.30
N MET A 55 -3.26 -13.31 -10.80
CA MET A 55 -1.88 -13.79 -10.91
C MET A 55 -1.40 -13.92 -12.37
N ASN A 56 -2.32 -14.06 -13.32
CA ASN A 56 -2.02 -14.18 -14.75
C ASN A 56 -2.40 -12.94 -15.57
N GLY A 57 -2.83 -11.85 -14.92
CA GLY A 57 -3.10 -10.57 -15.57
C GLY A 57 -4.34 -10.54 -16.48
N HIS A 58 -5.31 -11.43 -16.26
CA HIS A 58 -6.51 -11.54 -17.12
C HIS A 58 -7.65 -10.61 -16.65
N LEU A 59 -7.57 -9.32 -17.01
CA LEU A 59 -8.57 -8.30 -16.67
C LEU A 59 -9.98 -8.64 -17.15
N ASP A 60 -10.11 -9.22 -18.33
CA ASP A 60 -11.37 -9.62 -18.94
C ASP A 60 -12.06 -10.76 -18.16
N VAL A 61 -11.28 -11.72 -17.69
CA VAL A 61 -11.72 -12.78 -16.77
C VAL A 61 -12.14 -12.19 -15.42
N VAL A 62 -11.34 -11.29 -14.84
CA VAL A 62 -11.70 -10.61 -13.58
C VAL A 62 -13.02 -9.87 -13.74
N SER A 63 -13.16 -9.10 -14.83
CA SER A 63 -14.38 -8.34 -15.12
C SER A 63 -15.61 -9.23 -15.30
N LEU A 64 -15.45 -10.39 -15.95
CA LEU A 64 -16.51 -11.38 -16.08
C LEU A 64 -16.92 -11.90 -14.69
N ILE A 65 -15.98 -12.32 -13.85
CA ILE A 65 -16.25 -12.83 -12.50
C ILE A 65 -17.00 -11.78 -11.65
N LEU A 66 -16.53 -10.54 -11.64
CA LEU A 66 -17.17 -9.46 -10.87
C LEU A 66 -18.61 -9.20 -11.35
N ARG A 67 -18.83 -9.17 -12.67
CA ARG A 67 -20.18 -9.01 -13.25
C ARG A 67 -21.11 -10.15 -12.89
N THR A 68 -20.62 -11.38 -12.91
CA THR A 68 -21.37 -12.60 -12.52
C THR A 68 -21.93 -12.49 -11.10
N TYR A 69 -21.19 -11.85 -10.20
CA TYR A 69 -21.54 -11.70 -8.79
C TYR A 69 -22.00 -10.29 -8.40
N SER A 70 -22.43 -9.47 -9.37
CA SER A 70 -22.76 -8.05 -9.15
C SER A 70 -23.88 -7.82 -8.14
N GLU A 71 -24.84 -8.73 -8.01
CA GLU A 71 -25.98 -8.57 -7.09
C GLU A 71 -25.62 -8.71 -5.61
N THR A 72 -24.71 -9.64 -5.28
CA THR A 72 -24.40 -9.99 -3.88
C THR A 72 -23.02 -9.56 -3.41
N LYS A 73 -22.19 -9.07 -4.34
CA LYS A 73 -20.78 -8.69 -4.17
C LYS A 73 -19.86 -9.82 -3.67
N VAL A 74 -18.73 -10.01 -4.36
CA VAL A 74 -17.64 -10.85 -3.85
C VAL A 74 -16.93 -10.09 -2.73
N GLN A 75 -16.81 -10.70 -1.56
CA GLN A 75 -15.91 -10.21 -0.51
C GLN A 75 -14.48 -10.61 -0.85
N PHE A 76 -13.62 -9.61 -1.04
CA PHE A 76 -12.20 -9.85 -1.28
C PHE A 76 -11.54 -10.44 -0.03
N THR A 77 -10.57 -11.32 -0.26
CA THR A 77 -9.83 -12.01 0.81
C THR A 77 -8.36 -11.69 0.71
N GLY A 78 -7.59 -12.04 1.75
CA GLY A 78 -6.14 -11.91 1.73
C GLY A 78 -5.49 -12.54 0.50
N LYS A 79 -6.04 -13.66 -0.01
CA LYS A 79 -5.55 -14.30 -1.26
C LYS A 79 -5.67 -13.39 -2.50
N THR A 80 -6.76 -12.64 -2.60
CA THR A 80 -7.00 -11.70 -3.71
C THR A 80 -6.01 -10.55 -3.66
N ILE A 81 -5.78 -10.01 -2.45
CA ILE A 81 -4.86 -8.90 -2.24
C ILE A 81 -3.40 -9.37 -2.39
N GLU A 82 -3.05 -10.56 -1.89
CA GLU A 82 -1.73 -11.19 -2.12
C GLU A 82 -1.44 -11.36 -3.60
N ALA A 83 -2.43 -11.74 -4.42
CA ALA A 83 -2.26 -11.85 -5.86
C ALA A 83 -1.92 -10.49 -6.50
N LEU A 84 -2.57 -9.39 -6.09
CA LEU A 84 -2.26 -8.03 -6.56
C LEU A 84 -0.88 -7.57 -6.13
N VAL A 85 -0.48 -7.83 -4.88
CA VAL A 85 0.87 -7.49 -4.38
C VAL A 85 1.94 -8.28 -5.15
N ARG A 86 1.67 -9.56 -5.45
CA ARG A 86 2.61 -10.43 -6.18
C ARG A 86 2.67 -10.14 -7.67
N HIS A 87 1.57 -9.74 -8.28
CA HIS A 87 1.47 -9.42 -9.71
C HIS A 87 0.71 -8.10 -9.89
N PRO A 88 1.34 -6.94 -9.60
CA PRO A 88 0.68 -5.65 -9.69
C PRO A 88 0.20 -5.36 -11.10
N ASN A 89 -1.10 -5.14 -11.23
CA ASN A 89 -1.75 -4.73 -12.48
C ASN A 89 -2.79 -3.66 -12.12
N LEU A 90 -2.53 -2.42 -12.55
CA LEU A 90 -3.37 -1.29 -12.19
C LEU A 90 -4.75 -1.33 -12.84
N ASP A 91 -4.88 -1.89 -14.04
CA ASP A 91 -6.20 -2.02 -14.68
C ASP A 91 -7.08 -3.01 -13.91
N ILE A 92 -6.49 -4.09 -13.41
CA ILE A 92 -7.17 -5.05 -12.53
C ILE A 92 -7.52 -4.40 -11.19
N LEU A 93 -6.58 -3.68 -10.57
CA LEU A 93 -6.84 -2.99 -9.31
C LEU A 93 -7.97 -1.95 -9.47
N GLN A 94 -7.97 -1.19 -10.57
CA GLN A 94 -9.04 -0.26 -10.91
C GLN A 94 -10.39 -0.97 -11.04
N ALA A 95 -10.45 -2.11 -11.74
CA ALA A 95 -11.69 -2.88 -11.88
C ALA A 95 -12.20 -3.39 -10.52
N LEU A 96 -11.32 -3.81 -9.62
CA LEU A 96 -11.69 -4.22 -8.26
C LEU A 96 -12.16 -3.03 -7.42
N TYR A 97 -11.52 -1.86 -7.55
CA TYR A 97 -11.90 -0.64 -6.85
C TYR A 97 -13.26 -0.09 -7.30
N ASP A 98 -13.52 -0.11 -8.62
CA ASP A 98 -14.81 0.29 -9.18
C ASP A 98 -15.95 -0.62 -8.71
N TYR A 99 -15.64 -1.89 -8.47
CA TYR A 99 -16.57 -2.87 -7.92
C TYR A 99 -16.80 -2.70 -6.41
N ASP A 100 -15.72 -2.54 -5.65
CA ASP A 100 -15.73 -2.29 -4.21
C ASP A 100 -14.54 -1.42 -3.79
N ARG A 101 -14.85 -0.15 -3.46
CA ARG A 101 -13.86 0.82 -3.03
C ARG A 101 -13.13 0.43 -1.75
N THR A 102 -13.70 -0.45 -0.92
CA THR A 102 -13.06 -0.90 0.32
C THR A 102 -11.81 -1.74 0.07
N VAL A 103 -11.55 -2.17 -1.18
CA VAL A 103 -10.35 -2.95 -1.54
C VAL A 103 -9.05 -2.28 -1.11
N VAL A 104 -8.96 -0.93 -1.19
CA VAL A 104 -7.73 -0.19 -0.85
C VAL A 104 -7.49 -0.11 0.65
N SER A 105 -8.53 -0.29 1.46
CA SER A 105 -8.48 -0.31 2.93
C SER A 105 -8.52 -1.74 3.47
N PHE A 106 -8.17 -2.74 2.65
CA PHE A 106 -8.17 -4.13 3.09
C PHE A 106 -7.16 -4.34 4.24
N GLU A 107 -7.60 -5.04 5.27
CA GLU A 107 -6.82 -5.43 6.44
C GLU A 107 -6.86 -6.94 6.61
N TRP A 108 -5.73 -7.53 7.01
CA TRP A 108 -5.68 -8.93 7.44
C TRP A 108 -6.11 -9.06 8.90
N ASP A 109 -6.63 -10.23 9.27
CA ASP A 109 -7.10 -10.55 10.63
C ASP A 109 -6.00 -10.48 11.72
N ASN A 110 -4.74 -10.26 11.35
CA ASN A 110 -3.65 -10.05 12.30
C ASN A 110 -3.61 -8.62 12.88
N HIS A 111 -4.49 -7.72 12.42
CA HIS A 111 -4.61 -6.33 12.87
C HIS A 111 -3.34 -5.48 12.71
N THR A 112 -2.35 -5.97 11.96
CA THR A 112 -1.08 -5.25 11.70
C THR A 112 -0.84 -5.03 10.22
N ASP A 113 -1.34 -5.93 9.37
CA ASP A 113 -1.09 -5.89 7.95
C ASP A 113 -2.32 -5.35 7.22
N THR A 114 -2.06 -4.37 6.36
CA THR A 114 -3.01 -3.76 5.45
C THR A 114 -2.48 -3.85 4.03
N PHE A 115 -3.33 -3.59 3.04
CA PHE A 115 -2.90 -3.66 1.65
C PHE A 115 -1.68 -2.75 1.39
N VAL A 116 -1.70 -1.53 1.94
CA VAL A 116 -0.58 -0.60 1.78
C VAL A 116 0.67 -1.08 2.52
N THR A 117 0.58 -1.66 3.73
CA THR A 117 1.78 -2.14 4.45
C THR A 117 2.41 -3.34 3.76
N LYS A 118 1.61 -4.26 3.19
CA LYS A 118 2.11 -5.38 2.37
C LYS A 118 2.71 -4.94 1.04
N ALA A 119 2.15 -3.91 0.42
CA ALA A 119 2.74 -3.32 -0.77
C ALA A 119 4.11 -2.69 -0.45
N CYS A 120 4.27 -2.05 0.71
CA CYS A 120 5.55 -1.46 1.12
C CYS A 120 6.68 -2.49 1.30
N GLU A 121 6.36 -3.75 1.60
CA GLU A 121 7.32 -4.85 1.73
C GLU A 121 7.85 -5.37 0.37
N GLN A 122 7.28 -4.91 -0.76
CA GLN A 122 7.70 -5.35 -2.09
C GLN A 122 8.82 -4.47 -2.66
N PRO A 123 9.64 -4.99 -3.59
CA PRO A 123 10.67 -4.18 -4.25
C PRO A 123 10.08 -2.96 -4.99
N PRO A 124 10.68 -1.76 -4.87
CA PRO A 124 10.13 -0.52 -5.42
C PRO A 124 9.88 -0.57 -6.93
N GLU A 125 10.75 -1.22 -7.69
CA GLU A 125 10.68 -1.36 -9.15
C GLU A 125 9.41 -2.07 -9.62
N LYS A 126 8.78 -2.84 -8.74
CA LYS A 126 7.58 -3.62 -9.02
C LYS A 126 6.31 -2.95 -8.50
N ILE A 127 6.39 -2.32 -7.33
CA ILE A 127 5.18 -1.95 -6.54
C ILE A 127 4.86 -0.45 -6.55
N THR A 128 5.79 0.42 -6.97
CA THR A 128 5.65 1.89 -6.87
C THR A 128 4.32 2.40 -7.42
N SER A 129 3.91 1.98 -8.62
CA SER A 129 2.66 2.44 -9.23
C SER A 129 1.41 1.98 -8.46
N LEU A 130 1.45 0.77 -7.87
CA LEU A 130 0.37 0.28 -7.00
C LEU A 130 0.31 1.08 -5.70
N LEU A 131 1.46 1.40 -5.09
CA LEU A 131 1.49 2.24 -3.89
C LEU A 131 0.92 3.63 -4.16
N HIS A 132 1.30 4.27 -5.26
CA HIS A 132 0.70 5.56 -5.65
C HIS A 132 -0.81 5.45 -5.83
N PHE A 133 -1.31 4.39 -6.49
CA PHE A 133 -2.74 4.16 -6.60
C PHE A 133 -3.42 4.08 -5.24
N LEU A 134 -2.89 3.28 -4.31
CA LEU A 134 -3.44 3.14 -2.96
C LEU A 134 -3.47 4.48 -2.21
N ILE A 135 -2.37 5.23 -2.25
CA ILE A 135 -2.22 6.52 -1.60
C ILE A 135 -3.18 7.57 -2.19
N GLU A 136 -3.32 7.61 -3.52
CA GLU A 136 -4.21 8.54 -4.21
C GLU A 136 -5.68 8.28 -3.90
N HIS A 137 -6.04 7.01 -3.68
CA HIS A 137 -7.40 6.54 -3.38
C HIS A 137 -7.67 6.36 -1.88
N ASP A 138 -6.93 7.07 -1.02
CA ASP A 138 -7.17 7.19 0.41
C ASP A 138 -7.11 5.85 1.18
N ALA A 139 -6.19 4.96 0.78
CA ALA A 139 -5.80 3.84 1.64
C ALA A 139 -5.37 4.35 3.02
N ASP A 140 -5.74 3.64 4.08
CA ASP A 140 -5.42 4.05 5.44
C ASP A 140 -3.91 3.89 5.70
N LEU A 141 -3.24 5.02 5.87
CA LEU A 141 -1.80 5.09 6.14
C LEU A 141 -1.46 4.96 7.62
N GLU A 142 -2.46 5.08 8.50
CA GLU A 142 -2.33 4.96 9.95
C GLU A 142 -2.87 3.63 10.49
N ALA A 143 -3.52 2.83 9.63
CA ALA A 143 -4.06 1.53 10.01
C ALA A 143 -3.00 0.54 10.51
N GLY A 144 -3.45 -0.33 11.40
CA GLY A 144 -2.66 -1.36 12.07
C GLY A 144 -2.22 -0.97 13.49
N TYR A 145 -1.67 -1.95 14.21
CA TYR A 145 -1.07 -1.72 15.53
C TYR A 145 0.31 -1.03 15.36
N PHE A 146 0.41 0.25 15.77
CA PHE A 146 1.51 1.21 15.56
C PHE A 146 1.55 1.85 14.16
N PRO A 147 1.99 3.12 14.02
CA PRO A 147 2.11 3.80 12.72
C PRO A 147 3.22 3.14 11.89
N ARG A 148 2.83 2.05 11.21
CA ARG A 148 3.74 1.14 10.52
C ARG A 148 3.91 1.51 9.06
N THR A 149 2.92 2.08 8.39
CA THR A 149 2.97 2.23 6.92
C THR A 149 4.21 2.99 6.46
N LEU A 150 4.50 4.15 7.05
CA LEU A 150 5.67 4.93 6.67
C LEU A 150 6.99 4.25 7.07
N CYS A 151 7.02 3.58 8.24
CA CYS A 151 8.17 2.76 8.65
C CYS A 151 8.41 1.58 7.70
N ASN A 152 7.35 0.89 7.27
CA ASN A 152 7.39 -0.23 6.33
C ASN A 152 7.86 0.26 4.96
N ALA A 153 7.42 1.44 4.51
CA ALA A 153 7.87 2.02 3.25
C ALA A 153 9.38 2.34 3.29
N ILE A 154 9.87 2.89 4.39
CA ILE A 154 11.31 3.15 4.59
C ILE A 154 12.10 1.83 4.62
N LEU A 155 11.66 0.87 5.44
CA LEU A 155 12.31 -0.43 5.62
C LEU A 155 12.33 -1.25 4.32
N GLY A 156 11.22 -1.22 3.56
CA GLY A 156 11.10 -1.86 2.26
C GLY A 156 11.85 -1.13 1.14
N GLY A 157 12.57 -0.05 1.45
CA GLY A 157 13.39 0.68 0.48
C GLY A 157 12.56 1.46 -0.55
N GLN A 158 11.31 1.81 -0.25
CA GLN A 158 10.46 2.53 -1.19
C GLN A 158 11.07 3.87 -1.61
N THR A 159 10.72 4.30 -2.82
CA THR A 159 11.25 5.53 -3.42
C THR A 159 10.88 6.75 -2.58
N LEU A 160 11.71 7.81 -2.63
CA LEU A 160 11.39 9.08 -1.97
C LEU A 160 10.02 9.62 -2.42
N GLY A 161 9.65 9.46 -3.70
CA GLY A 161 8.34 9.89 -4.21
C GLY A 161 7.15 9.19 -3.54
N VAL A 162 7.28 7.92 -3.16
CA VAL A 162 6.24 7.21 -2.38
C VAL A 162 6.17 7.77 -0.96
N ILE A 163 7.32 7.98 -0.31
CA ILE A 163 7.40 8.55 1.04
C ILE A 163 6.79 9.96 1.08
N GLU A 164 7.13 10.81 0.10
CA GLU A 164 6.56 12.13 -0.08
C GLU A 164 5.04 12.07 -0.28
N ALA A 165 4.55 11.16 -1.13
CA ALA A 165 3.13 10.98 -1.37
C ALA A 165 2.37 10.58 -0.09
N MET A 166 2.92 9.66 0.70
CA MET A 166 2.33 9.26 1.99
C MET A 166 2.25 10.43 2.98
N VAL A 167 3.34 11.17 3.15
CA VAL A 167 3.38 12.34 4.06
C VAL A 167 2.41 13.43 3.59
N ASN A 168 2.36 13.71 2.29
CA ASN A 168 1.43 14.68 1.72
C ASN A 168 -0.04 14.26 1.86
N LYS A 169 -0.33 12.95 1.94
CA LYS A 169 -1.65 12.40 2.24
C LYS A 169 -1.97 12.32 3.73
N GLY A 170 -1.05 12.75 4.59
CA GLY A 170 -1.29 12.89 6.02
C GLY A 170 -0.74 11.74 6.88
N ALA A 171 0.15 10.90 6.33
CA ALA A 171 0.88 9.93 7.15
C ALA A 171 1.64 10.65 8.28
N THR A 172 1.54 10.13 9.50
CA THR A 172 2.11 10.75 10.70
C THR A 172 3.64 10.69 10.66
N LEU A 173 4.26 11.86 10.65
CA LEU A 173 5.70 11.98 10.89
C LEU A 173 5.99 12.04 12.38
N SER A 174 6.63 10.99 12.89
CA SER A 174 7.06 10.88 14.28
C SER A 174 8.57 10.70 14.38
N THR A 175 9.13 10.87 15.58
CA THR A 175 10.53 10.53 15.87
C THR A 175 10.85 9.07 15.52
N GLN A 176 9.90 8.15 15.71
CA GLN A 176 10.10 6.74 15.35
C GLN A 176 10.30 6.54 13.83
N VAL A 177 9.54 7.26 13.01
CA VAL A 177 9.70 7.25 11.56
C VAL A 177 11.06 7.83 11.17
N MET A 178 11.49 8.93 11.81
CA MET A 178 12.82 9.50 11.58
C MET A 178 13.94 8.52 11.97
N ARG A 179 13.81 7.85 13.13
CA ARG A 179 14.74 6.79 13.54
C ARG A 179 14.82 5.70 12.49
N GLN A 180 13.70 5.26 11.93
CA GLN A 180 13.70 4.24 10.89
C GLN A 180 14.49 4.70 9.65
N ALA A 181 14.38 5.96 9.24
CA ALA A 181 15.16 6.52 8.14
C ALA A 181 16.67 6.56 8.45
N VAL A 182 17.04 6.89 9.69
CA VAL A 182 18.42 6.87 10.19
C VAL A 182 19.00 5.45 10.16
N VAL A 183 18.32 4.48 10.77
CA VAL A 183 18.78 3.08 10.84
C VAL A 183 18.85 2.42 9.45
N CYS A 184 17.97 2.80 8.53
CA CYS A 184 18.03 2.36 7.13
C CYS A 184 19.00 3.17 6.27
N GLU A 185 19.74 4.14 6.86
CA GLU A 185 20.71 5.00 6.19
C GLU A 185 20.13 5.74 4.96
N ARG A 186 18.84 6.08 5.03
CA ARG A 186 18.09 6.74 3.95
C ARG A 186 18.29 8.26 3.99
N VAL A 187 19.48 8.71 3.60
CA VAL A 187 19.87 10.14 3.59
C VAL A 187 18.86 11.02 2.82
N ASP A 188 18.29 10.51 1.73
CA ASP A 188 17.25 11.17 0.94
C ASP A 188 15.98 11.45 1.77
N VAL A 189 15.52 10.44 2.51
CA VAL A 189 14.34 10.53 3.37
C VAL A 189 14.61 11.40 4.60
N ILE A 190 15.80 11.30 5.21
CA ILE A 190 16.19 12.13 6.35
C ILE A 190 16.13 13.61 5.95
N LYS A 191 16.74 14.00 4.82
CA LYS A 191 16.67 15.37 4.28
C LYS A 191 15.23 15.85 4.11
N PHE A 192 14.39 15.02 3.50
CA PHE A 192 12.98 15.35 3.29
C PHE A 192 12.22 15.56 4.61
N PHE A 193 12.44 14.72 5.62
CA PHE A 193 11.81 14.87 6.93
C PHE A 193 12.28 16.13 7.67
N MET A 194 13.57 16.47 7.57
CA MET A 194 14.10 17.74 8.10
C MET A 194 13.39 18.95 7.48
N ASP A 195 13.23 18.93 6.15
CA ASP A 195 12.54 20.00 5.41
C ASP A 195 11.04 20.10 5.75
N THR A 196 10.43 18.98 6.16
CA THR A 196 9.01 18.92 6.55
C THR A 196 8.79 19.39 7.99
N GLY A 197 9.84 19.50 8.80
CA GLY A 197 9.80 20.07 10.15
C GLY A 197 9.33 19.10 11.23
N VAL A 198 9.81 17.85 11.18
CA VAL A 198 9.62 16.86 12.27
C VAL A 198 10.09 17.46 13.60
N LYS A 199 9.27 17.30 14.65
CA LYS A 199 9.52 17.86 15.98
C LYS A 199 9.81 16.75 16.99
N GLY A 200 10.63 17.03 17.99
CA GLY A 200 10.85 16.16 19.16
C GLY A 200 11.34 16.97 20.37
N ASP A 201 11.74 16.26 21.42
CA ASP A 201 12.30 16.85 22.66
C ASP A 201 13.75 16.44 22.87
N ALA A 202 14.57 17.17 23.64
CA ALA A 202 16.01 16.90 23.77
C ALA A 202 16.43 15.41 23.94
N ASN A 203 15.59 14.55 24.55
CA ASN A 203 15.87 13.12 24.65
C ASN A 203 15.86 12.43 23.30
N ASP A 204 14.89 12.71 22.42
CA ASP A 204 14.91 12.04 21.13
C ASP A 204 16.06 12.51 20.21
N ALA A 205 16.67 13.68 20.44
CA ALA A 205 17.83 14.14 19.66
C ALA A 205 19.06 13.37 20.08
N ALA A 206 19.23 13.21 21.40
CA ALA A 206 20.27 12.36 21.95
C ALA A 206 20.09 10.93 21.44
N TYR A 207 18.85 10.44 21.38
CA TYR A 207 18.55 9.11 20.88
C TYR A 207 18.83 8.95 19.38
N LEU A 208 18.34 9.85 18.53
CA LEU A 208 18.61 9.82 17.08
C LEU A 208 20.10 9.96 16.77
N ARG A 209 20.85 10.74 17.56
CA ARG A 209 22.30 10.83 17.44
C ARG A 209 22.98 9.50 17.75
N SER A 210 22.60 8.85 18.85
CA SER A 210 23.12 7.52 19.21
C SER A 210 22.86 6.50 18.09
N GLU A 211 21.64 6.48 17.56
CA GLU A 211 21.26 5.58 16.46
C GLU A 211 22.04 5.89 15.17
N ALA A 212 22.27 7.17 14.85
CA ALA A 212 23.10 7.57 13.71
C ALA A 212 24.55 7.11 13.89
N GLU A 213 25.13 7.28 15.07
CA GLU A 213 26.48 6.83 15.39
C GLU A 213 26.61 5.30 15.29
N GLU A 214 25.59 4.55 15.70
CA GLU A 214 25.54 3.08 15.58
C GLU A 214 25.52 2.57 14.13
N THR A 215 25.04 3.37 13.17
CA THR A 215 25.11 2.99 11.75
C THR A 215 26.55 2.96 11.22
N GLY A 216 27.45 3.76 11.78
CA GLY A 216 28.80 3.97 11.25
C GLY A 216 28.84 4.70 9.91
N ASN A 217 27.71 5.20 9.40
CA ASN A 217 27.62 5.95 8.16
C ASN A 217 27.87 7.45 8.42
N GLU A 218 29.00 7.96 7.95
CA GLU A 218 29.43 9.35 8.19
C GLU A 218 28.43 10.38 7.64
N ASP A 219 27.80 10.12 6.48
CA ASP A 219 26.80 11.02 5.90
C ASP A 219 25.55 11.13 6.79
N VAL A 220 25.13 10.01 7.39
CA VAL A 220 23.98 9.93 8.30
C VAL A 220 24.29 10.63 9.63
N VAL A 221 25.51 10.44 10.16
CA VAL A 221 25.95 11.12 11.38
C VAL A 221 26.01 12.63 11.15
N GLU A 222 26.65 13.08 10.07
CA GLU A 222 26.79 14.50 9.75
C GLU A 222 25.42 15.17 9.60
N ILE A 223 24.51 14.56 8.84
CA ILE A 223 23.19 15.18 8.61
C ILE A 223 22.35 15.26 9.89
N VAL A 224 22.36 14.22 10.73
CA VAL A 224 21.63 14.22 12.00
C VAL A 224 22.23 15.25 12.96
N GLN A 225 23.56 15.35 13.04
CA GLN A 225 24.23 16.36 13.87
C GLN A 225 23.94 17.78 13.39
N GLN A 226 23.98 18.01 12.08
CA GLN A 226 23.65 19.31 11.49
C GLN A 226 22.22 19.71 11.83
N TRP A 227 21.26 18.78 11.69
CA TRP A 227 19.87 19.04 12.00
C TRP A 227 19.62 19.42 13.45
N ILE A 228 20.25 18.69 14.39
CA ILE A 228 20.14 18.97 15.82
C ILE A 228 20.76 20.35 16.13
N SER A 229 21.89 20.69 15.51
CA SER A 229 22.61 21.95 15.73
C SER A 229 21.86 23.17 15.20
N ASP A 230 21.14 23.03 14.10
CA ASP A 230 20.35 24.11 13.49
C ASP A 230 19.08 24.47 14.28
N GLY A 231 18.82 23.77 15.39
CA GLY A 231 17.63 24.01 16.21
C GLY A 231 16.34 23.64 15.48
N GLY A 232 16.41 22.89 14.38
CA GLY A 232 15.26 22.44 13.58
C GLY A 232 14.32 21.49 14.31
N TRP A 233 14.59 21.22 15.58
CA TRP A 233 14.09 20.07 16.32
C TRP A 233 13.55 20.38 17.73
N VAL A 234 13.78 21.59 18.27
CA VAL A 234 13.41 21.95 19.66
C VAL A 234 12.09 22.73 19.69
N ILE A 235 11.09 22.20 20.40
CA ILE A 235 10.00 23.03 20.95
C ILE A 235 10.54 23.65 22.24
N ASP A 236 10.73 24.96 22.24
CA ASP A 236 11.03 25.72 23.46
C ASP A 236 9.86 25.55 24.45
N ASP A 237 10.18 25.21 25.69
CA ASP A 237 9.27 24.88 26.77
C ASP A 237 8.32 26.06 27.04
N GLY A 238 7.19 26.10 26.33
CA GLY A 238 6.10 27.04 26.58
C GLY A 238 6.21 28.38 25.86
N LYS A 239 6.06 28.38 24.54
CA LYS A 239 5.24 29.38 23.81
C LYS A 239 4.87 28.86 22.43
N LEU A 240 3.57 28.75 22.18
CA LEU A 240 3.00 28.58 20.85
C LEU A 240 3.31 29.84 20.02
N SER A 241 4.48 29.89 19.36
CA SER A 241 4.75 30.85 18.29
C SER A 241 4.76 30.13 16.95
N GLY A 242 3.72 30.38 16.17
CA GLY A 242 3.47 29.78 14.86
C GLY A 242 4.56 30.07 13.83
N GLY A 243 4.62 29.18 12.84
CA GLY A 243 5.51 29.28 11.68
C GLY A 243 4.84 28.72 10.42
N PRO A 244 4.49 29.54 9.43
CA PRO A 244 3.68 29.16 8.26
C PRO A 244 4.54 28.90 7.01
N ARG A 245 5.32 27.81 6.97
CA ARG A 245 6.19 27.51 5.81
C ARG A 245 5.71 26.41 4.88
N VAL A 246 4.94 25.43 5.37
CA VAL A 246 4.42 24.34 4.51
C VAL A 246 3.32 24.83 3.56
N ALA A 247 2.45 25.74 4.02
CA ALA A 247 1.35 26.26 3.22
C ALA A 247 1.78 27.16 2.03
N GLN A 248 2.97 27.75 2.06
CA GLN A 248 3.43 28.67 1.00
C GLN A 248 4.14 27.96 -0.17
N ARG A 249 4.71 26.77 0.05
CA ARG A 249 5.28 25.96 -1.05
C ARG A 249 4.20 25.23 -1.87
N LEU A 250 3.06 24.89 -1.24
CA LEU A 250 1.94 24.20 -1.89
C LEU A 250 1.24 25.02 -2.99
N LYS A 251 1.24 26.35 -2.91
CA LYS A 251 0.66 27.20 -3.97
C LYS A 251 1.48 27.23 -5.26
N ARG A 252 2.80 26.98 -5.22
CA ARG A 252 3.64 27.09 -6.44
C ARG A 252 3.63 25.85 -7.32
N PHE A 253 3.27 24.68 -6.79
CA PHE A 253 3.24 23.45 -7.60
C PHE A 253 1.88 23.19 -8.29
N PHE A 254 0.78 23.73 -7.76
CA PHE A 254 -0.57 23.50 -8.32
C PHE A 254 -1.17 24.67 -9.14
N THR A 255 -0.56 25.86 -9.17
CA THR A 255 -1.04 27.00 -10.00
C THR A 255 -0.15 27.29 -11.20
N GLY A 256 0.62 26.29 -11.67
CA GLY A 256 1.55 26.43 -12.80
C GLY A 256 1.12 25.67 -14.05
N ARG A 257 -0.16 25.77 -14.45
CA ARG A 257 -0.63 25.50 -15.82
C ARG A 257 -1.83 26.38 -16.11
N ASP A 258 -1.56 27.55 -16.66
CA ASP A 258 -2.41 28.20 -17.66
C ASP A 258 -1.59 28.25 -18.96
#